data_AF-B3TDL2-F1
#
_entry.id   AF-B3TDL2-F1
#
_cell.length_a   1.000
_cell.length_b   1.000
_cell.length_c   1.000
_cell.angle_alpha   90.00
_cell.angle_beta   90.00
_cell.angle_gamma   90.00
#
_symmetry.space_group_name_H-M   'P 1'
#
loop_
_entity.id
_entity.type
_entity.pdbx_description
1 polymer ?
#
loop_
_entity_poly.entity_id
_entity_poly.type
_entity_poly.pdbx_seq_one_letter_code
_entity_poly.pdbx_strand_id
1 'polypeptide(L)'
;GYPESLTDPSYHAQLLVLTYPLVGNYGVPDEKETDEHGIPRWFESDRIWASGLIVGEVCTRACHWRAKRSLGSWLASQNIPGICDIDTRALTYRLRTGVTLGRIIQGVPPFGPLKPLSDPNIRNLVAEVSTKQTKIYNPNGNVTILAVDCGSKYNQIRCLIKRNAKVVLVPWNHKLDPNEYDGLFISNGPGDPEICKNVVENLQSVIENKSNVKPVFGICLGHQLLSTAAGCTTYKTMYGNRGHNLPCTHNGTGRCFMTSQNHGFAVDAESLPDNWKILFTNENDKTNEGIIHKSLPFFSVQFHPEHTAGPTDLECLFDIFIDAVKSYKNNKPCVIDSMITEKLKFEATIQERPKKVLILGSGGLSIGQAGEFDYSGSQGVKAMQEEKIQTVLINPNIATVQTSKGLADKVYFLPITPEYVEQVIKAERPTGVLLTFGGQTALNCGVELEKSKIFEKYNVNVLGTPIQSIVDTEDRKIFAEKINAIGEKVAPSAAVTSVEEALAAAIQIGYPVMARSAFSLGGLGSG
;
A
#
# COMPACT_ATOMS: atom_id res chain seq x y z
N GLY A 1 3.28 -2.70 11.96
CA GLY A 1 4.70 -2.52 12.24
C GLY A 1 4.95 -1.31 13.11
N TYR A 2 4.57 -1.37 14.40
CA TYR A 2 4.99 -0.33 15.33
C TYR A 2 6.49 -0.38 15.67
N PRO A 3 7.18 -1.55 15.67
CA PRO A 3 8.64 -1.55 15.81
C PRO A 3 9.33 -0.77 14.68
N GLU A 4 8.94 -1.05 13.44
CA GLU A 4 9.46 -0.37 12.25
C GLU A 4 9.20 1.14 12.31
N SER A 5 7.95 1.55 12.59
CA SER A 5 7.58 2.96 12.74
C SER A 5 8.36 3.66 13.87
N LEU A 6 8.55 3.05 15.04
CA LEU A 6 9.29 3.66 16.14
C LEU A 6 10.78 3.85 15.81
N THR A 7 11.33 3.02 14.92
CA THR A 7 12.70 3.11 14.44
C THR A 7 12.85 3.90 13.13
N ASP A 8 11.80 4.55 12.62
CA ASP A 8 11.92 5.48 11.49
C ASP A 8 12.55 6.80 11.95
N PRO A 9 13.74 7.20 11.43
CA PRO A 9 14.40 8.45 11.79
C PRO A 9 13.57 9.71 11.56
N SER A 10 12.56 9.65 10.68
CA SER A 10 11.67 10.77 10.38
C SER A 10 10.82 11.19 11.59
N TYR A 11 10.67 10.33 12.60
CA TYR A 11 10.01 10.65 13.87
C TYR A 11 10.94 11.25 14.93
N HIS A 12 12.22 11.51 14.61
CA HIS A 12 13.14 12.16 15.55
C HIS A 12 12.54 13.45 16.11
N ALA A 13 12.62 13.60 17.43
CA ALA A 13 12.04 14.71 18.19
C ALA A 13 10.49 14.81 18.19
N GLN A 14 9.76 13.80 17.71
CA GLN A 14 8.29 13.80 17.66
C GLN A 14 7.66 12.86 18.72
N LEU A 15 6.47 13.22 19.20
CA LEU A 15 5.62 12.32 19.98
C LEU A 15 4.70 11.57 19.03
N LEU A 16 4.87 10.24 18.95
CA LEU A 16 4.13 9.42 18.02
C LEU A 16 2.80 8.98 18.65
N VAL A 17 1.70 9.36 18.02
CA VAL A 17 0.34 8.90 18.37
C VAL A 17 -0.07 7.81 17.39
N LEU A 18 -0.33 6.61 17.90
CA LEU A 18 -0.85 5.53 17.06
C LEU A 18 -2.38 5.50 17.07
N THR A 19 -2.97 5.52 15.88
CA THR A 19 -4.43 5.49 15.71
C THR A 19 -5.01 4.08 15.88
N TYR A 20 -4.20 3.04 15.65
CA TYR A 20 -4.61 1.67 15.96
C TYR A 20 -4.71 1.51 17.48
N PRO A 21 -5.87 1.08 18.01
CA PRO A 21 -6.13 1.18 19.45
C PRO A 21 -5.33 0.18 20.29
N LEU A 22 -4.97 -0.98 19.76
CA LEU A 22 -4.32 -2.07 20.51
C LEU A 22 -2.86 -2.24 20.10
N VAL A 23 -1.90 -1.80 20.92
CA VAL A 23 -0.47 -1.77 20.54
C VAL A 23 0.36 -2.67 21.45
N GLY A 24 1.35 -3.38 20.90
CA GLY A 24 2.24 -4.27 21.66
C GLY A 24 1.90 -5.76 21.58
N ASN A 25 0.81 -6.12 20.90
CA ASN A 25 0.33 -7.50 20.71
C ASN A 25 1.40 -8.47 20.17
N TYR A 26 2.24 -8.02 19.24
CA TYR A 26 3.33 -8.83 18.67
C TYR A 26 4.67 -8.75 19.41
N GLY A 27 4.76 -7.97 20.50
CA GLY A 27 6.01 -7.67 21.19
C GLY A 27 7.05 -7.02 20.28
N VAL A 28 8.31 -7.10 20.68
CA VAL A 28 9.45 -6.56 19.94
C VAL A 28 10.37 -7.70 19.53
N PRO A 29 10.79 -7.76 18.25
CA PRO A 29 11.72 -8.78 17.76
C PRO A 29 13.13 -8.60 18.34
N ASP A 30 14.04 -9.52 18.02
CA ASP A 30 15.42 -9.45 18.50
C ASP A 30 16.21 -8.34 17.80
N GLU A 31 16.70 -7.36 18.56
CA GLU A 31 17.56 -6.26 18.08
C GLU A 31 18.93 -6.78 17.58
N LYS A 32 19.35 -7.97 18.00
CA LYS A 32 20.62 -8.57 17.59
C LYS A 32 20.53 -9.40 16.31
N GLU A 33 19.32 -9.70 15.84
CA GLU A 33 19.15 -10.45 14.60
C GLU A 33 19.46 -9.54 13.42
N THR A 34 20.51 -9.87 12.68
CA THR A 34 20.89 -9.18 11.45
C THR A 34 20.60 -10.05 10.23
N ASP A 35 20.41 -9.40 9.09
CA ASP A 35 20.47 -10.07 7.79
C ASP A 35 21.91 -10.43 7.39
N GLU A 36 22.08 -11.04 6.22
CA GLU A 36 23.35 -11.45 5.63
C GLU A 36 24.32 -10.29 5.35
N HIS A 37 23.83 -9.04 5.41
CA HIS A 37 24.63 -7.83 5.23
C HIS A 37 24.94 -7.12 6.57
N GLY A 38 24.60 -7.74 7.70
CA GLY A 38 24.84 -7.18 9.02
C GLY A 38 23.87 -6.06 9.41
N ILE A 39 22.75 -5.90 8.70
CA ILE A 39 21.74 -4.87 8.98
C ILE A 39 20.66 -5.46 9.92
N PRO A 40 20.26 -4.80 11.02
CA PRO A 40 19.20 -5.26 11.93
C PRO A 40 17.90 -5.62 11.21
N ARG A 41 17.52 -6.91 11.21
CA ARG A 41 16.57 -7.49 10.26
C ARG A 41 15.14 -6.92 10.37
N TRP A 42 14.72 -6.52 11.56
CA TRP A 42 13.33 -6.18 11.86
C TRP A 42 13.11 -4.72 12.25
N PHE A 43 14.12 -3.88 12.05
CA PHE A 43 14.11 -2.47 12.41
C PHE A 43 14.57 -1.63 11.23
N GLU A 44 14.17 -0.36 11.24
CA GLU A 44 14.47 0.58 10.17
C GLU A 44 15.65 1.50 10.49
N SER A 45 16.18 1.41 11.70
CA SER A 45 17.44 2.05 12.12
C SER A 45 17.98 1.36 13.38
N ASP A 46 19.02 1.95 13.99
CA ASP A 46 19.74 1.41 15.15
C ASP A 46 19.04 1.67 16.50
N ARG A 47 18.00 2.50 16.55
CA ARG A 47 17.30 2.87 17.78
C ARG A 47 15.88 3.37 17.55
N ILE A 48 15.13 3.58 18.64
CA ILE A 48 13.87 4.30 18.61
C ILE A 48 14.16 5.80 18.42
N TRP A 49 13.55 6.41 17.42
CA TRP A 49 13.72 7.84 17.12
C TRP A 49 12.57 8.69 17.65
N ALA A 50 11.38 8.12 17.80
CA ALA A 50 10.27 8.83 18.43
C ALA A 50 10.63 9.22 19.87
N SER A 51 10.42 10.49 20.24
CA SER A 51 10.67 11.01 21.59
C SER A 51 9.71 10.46 22.64
N GLY A 52 8.59 9.87 22.20
CA GLY A 52 7.63 9.22 23.07
C GLY A 52 6.50 8.59 22.26
N LEU A 53 5.81 7.64 22.89
CA LEU A 53 4.72 6.89 22.28
C LEU A 53 3.41 7.13 23.04
N ILE A 54 2.33 7.42 22.31
CA ILE A 54 0.99 7.64 22.84
C ILE A 54 0.04 6.64 22.16
N VAL A 55 -0.60 5.79 22.96
CA VAL A 55 -1.49 4.71 22.46
C VAL A 55 -2.83 4.71 23.19
N GLY A 56 -3.82 4.05 22.59
CA GLY A 56 -5.10 3.76 23.24
C GLY A 56 -4.92 2.73 24.34
N GLU A 57 -4.56 1.51 23.97
CA GLU A 57 -4.34 0.39 24.87
C GLU A 57 -3.00 -0.28 24.56
N VAL A 58 -2.32 -0.74 25.60
CA VAL A 58 -1.07 -1.51 25.47
C VAL A 58 -1.31 -2.98 25.84
N CYS A 59 -0.97 -3.89 24.93
CA CYS A 59 -0.93 -5.31 25.24
C CYS A 59 0.30 -5.62 26.09
N THR A 60 0.09 -5.93 27.37
CA THR A 60 1.16 -6.26 28.32
C THR A 60 1.80 -7.64 28.04
N ARG A 61 1.04 -8.55 27.42
CA ARG A 61 1.51 -9.86 26.97
C ARG A 61 1.57 -9.90 25.45
N ALA A 62 2.76 -10.14 24.92
CA ALA A 62 3.00 -10.35 23.50
C ALA A 62 2.77 -11.82 23.11
N CYS A 63 2.23 -12.07 21.92
CA CYS A 63 2.15 -13.39 21.31
C CYS A 63 2.53 -13.30 19.83
N HIS A 64 3.79 -13.57 19.54
CA HIS A 64 4.31 -13.66 18.18
C HIS A 64 5.59 -14.52 18.22
N TRP A 65 5.83 -15.37 17.22
CA TRP A 65 6.97 -16.30 17.22
C TRP A 65 8.34 -15.58 17.28
N ARG A 66 8.41 -14.35 16.76
CA ARG A 66 9.58 -13.44 16.86
C ARG A 66 9.70 -12.66 18.18
N ALA A 67 8.66 -12.61 19.02
CA ALA A 67 8.66 -11.73 20.19
C ALA A 67 9.77 -12.14 21.18
N LYS A 68 10.64 -11.18 21.54
CA LYS A 68 11.70 -11.36 22.55
C LYS A 68 11.44 -10.57 23.83
N ARG A 69 10.76 -9.43 23.72
CA ARG A 69 10.36 -8.60 24.86
C ARG A 69 9.04 -7.88 24.59
N SER A 70 8.43 -7.33 25.63
CA SER A 70 7.26 -6.48 25.50
C SER A 70 7.64 -5.10 24.94
N LEU A 71 6.67 -4.39 24.37
CA LEU A 71 6.85 -3.01 23.92
C LEU A 71 7.27 -2.08 25.07
N GLY A 72 6.63 -2.19 26.24
CA GLY A 72 6.97 -1.38 27.41
C GLY A 72 8.41 -1.59 27.89
N SER A 73 8.88 -2.85 27.96
CA SER A 73 10.27 -3.14 28.33
C SER A 73 11.28 -2.62 27.31
N TRP A 74 10.93 -2.61 26.01
CA TRP A 74 11.79 -2.04 24.97
C TRP A 74 11.90 -0.52 25.07
N LEU A 75 10.76 0.18 25.20
CA LEU A 75 10.73 1.63 25.43
C LEU A 75 11.55 2.03 26.66
N ALA A 76 11.36 1.31 27.78
CA ALA A 76 12.12 1.53 29.01
C ALA A 76 13.63 1.31 28.81
N SER A 77 14.05 0.28 28.05
CA SER A 77 15.47 0.00 27.80
C SER A 77 16.20 1.10 26.99
N GLN A 78 15.45 1.91 26.23
CA GLN A 78 15.99 3.05 25.47
C GLN A 78 15.61 4.41 26.08
N ASN A 79 15.05 4.43 27.31
CA ASN A 79 14.58 5.64 28.00
C ASN A 79 13.55 6.45 27.21
N ILE A 80 12.67 5.77 26.46
CA ILE A 80 11.59 6.40 25.71
C ILE A 80 10.30 6.39 26.53
N PRO A 81 9.69 7.55 26.83
CA PRO A 81 8.43 7.60 27.56
C PRO A 81 7.27 7.07 26.70
N GLY A 82 6.39 6.29 27.32
CA GLY A 82 5.14 5.83 26.73
C GLY A 82 3.95 6.15 27.63
N ILE A 83 2.79 6.44 27.04
CA ILE A 83 1.52 6.60 27.75
C ILE A 83 0.41 5.84 27.01
N CYS A 84 -0.41 5.12 27.78
CA CYS A 84 -1.61 4.41 27.31
C CYS A 84 -2.86 5.00 27.97
N ASP A 85 -4.02 4.43 27.66
CA ASP A 85 -5.35 4.84 28.11
C ASP A 85 -5.71 6.27 27.67
N ILE A 86 -5.14 6.70 26.53
CA ILE A 86 -5.44 7.96 25.89
C ILE A 86 -6.46 7.72 24.77
N ASP A 87 -7.50 8.55 24.69
CA ASP A 87 -8.36 8.58 23.51
C ASP A 87 -7.56 9.14 22.31
N THR A 88 -6.87 8.24 21.62
CA THR A 88 -6.03 8.59 20.46
C THR A 88 -6.87 9.07 19.28
N ARG A 89 -8.16 8.71 19.20
CA ARG A 89 -9.08 9.23 18.19
C ARG A 89 -9.41 10.70 18.45
N ALA A 90 -9.77 11.06 19.69
CA ALA A 90 -10.01 12.45 20.06
C ALA A 90 -8.74 13.30 19.93
N LEU A 91 -7.58 12.76 20.32
CA LEU A 91 -6.30 13.44 20.13
C LEU A 91 -5.98 13.64 18.64
N THR A 92 -6.18 12.63 17.80
CA THR A 92 -5.99 12.75 16.35
C THR A 92 -6.90 13.81 15.74
N TYR A 93 -8.15 13.93 16.19
CA TYR A 93 -9.05 14.99 15.75
C TYR A 93 -8.51 16.38 16.09
N ARG A 94 -7.95 16.57 17.29
CA ARG A 94 -7.29 17.84 17.67
C ARG A 94 -6.04 18.11 16.84
N LEU A 95 -5.19 17.10 16.61
CA LEU A 95 -3.95 17.26 15.83
C LEU A 95 -4.21 17.60 14.36
N ARG A 96 -5.39 17.29 13.82
CA ARG A 96 -5.77 17.66 12.44
C ARG A 96 -5.97 19.17 12.25
N THR A 97 -6.13 19.95 13.33
CA THR A 97 -6.34 21.40 13.22
C THR A 97 -5.04 22.18 12.96
N GLY A 98 -3.86 21.54 13.09
CA GLY A 98 -2.58 22.20 12.90
C GLY A 98 -1.42 21.54 13.64
N VAL A 99 -0.21 22.03 13.38
CA VAL A 99 1.01 21.64 14.10
C VAL A 99 0.84 21.98 15.59
N THR A 100 0.98 20.97 16.45
CA THR A 100 0.79 21.09 17.90
C THR A 100 2.05 20.63 18.61
N LEU A 101 2.61 21.49 19.46
CA LEU A 101 3.69 21.09 20.37
C LEU A 101 3.10 20.37 21.59
N GLY A 102 3.76 19.30 22.03
CA GLY A 102 3.34 18.52 23.18
C GLY A 102 4.52 18.09 24.05
N ARG A 103 4.22 17.66 25.28
CA ARG A 103 5.17 17.00 26.17
C ARG A 103 4.48 15.91 26.98
N ILE A 104 5.21 14.85 27.30
CA ILE A 104 4.81 13.85 28.29
C ILE A 104 5.47 14.24 29.62
N ILE A 105 4.69 14.27 30.70
CA ILE A 105 5.19 14.53 32.06
C ILE A 105 4.95 13.26 32.86
N GLN A 106 6.04 12.64 33.32
CA GLN A 106 5.96 11.46 34.18
C GLN A 106 5.78 11.90 35.64
N GLY A 107 4.78 11.33 36.31
CA GLY A 107 4.46 11.64 37.71
C GLY A 107 3.59 12.88 37.87
N VAL A 108 3.75 13.58 38.99
CA VAL A 108 2.96 14.77 39.31
C VAL A 108 3.51 15.97 38.52
N PRO A 109 2.68 16.69 37.75
CA PRO A 109 3.10 17.92 37.10
C PRO A 109 3.66 18.92 38.12
N PRO A 110 4.75 19.65 37.81
CA PRO A 110 5.31 20.61 38.74
C PRO A 110 4.28 21.70 39.07
N PHE A 111 4.25 22.13 40.33
CA PHE A 111 3.32 23.14 40.84
C PHE A 111 3.61 24.57 40.31
N GLY A 112 4.75 24.79 39.66
CA GLY A 112 5.13 26.06 39.04
C GLY A 112 4.89 26.10 37.52
N PRO A 113 5.08 27.27 36.88
CA PRO A 113 4.93 27.39 35.44
C PRO A 113 5.92 26.47 34.72
N LEU A 114 5.40 25.70 33.76
CA LEU A 114 6.21 24.85 32.91
C LEU A 114 7.06 25.70 31.96
N LYS A 115 8.30 25.27 31.71
CA LYS A 115 9.12 25.86 30.65
C LYS A 115 8.37 25.78 29.31
N PRO A 116 8.42 26.84 28.48
CA PRO A 116 7.84 26.82 27.13
C PRO A 116 8.36 25.63 26.32
N LEU A 117 7.49 25.09 25.46
CA LEU A 117 7.87 24.05 24.51
C LEU A 117 8.75 24.66 23.41
N SER A 118 9.83 23.98 23.05
CA SER A 118 10.68 24.34 21.93
C SER A 118 10.22 23.55 20.70
N ASP A 119 10.05 24.24 19.57
CA ASP A 119 9.79 23.59 18.29
C ASP A 119 11.07 22.90 17.79
N PRO A 120 11.08 21.56 17.62
CA PRO A 120 12.26 20.86 17.13
C PRO A 120 12.62 21.21 15.68
N ASN A 121 11.69 21.72 14.86
CA ASN A 121 11.91 22.00 13.44
C ASN A 121 12.88 23.18 13.20
N ILE A 122 13.17 24.00 14.21
CA ILE A 122 14.17 25.09 14.09
C ILE A 122 15.62 24.57 14.10
N ARG A 123 15.82 23.30 14.45
CA ARG A 123 17.13 22.65 14.52
C ARG A 123 17.37 21.83 13.25
N ASN A 124 18.64 21.58 12.93
CA ASN A 124 19.00 20.66 11.87
C ASN A 124 18.86 19.20 12.36
N LEU A 125 17.64 18.68 12.31
CA LEU A 125 17.33 17.30 12.73
C LEU A 125 18.05 16.26 11.86
N VAL A 126 18.28 16.56 10.59
CA VAL A 126 19.07 15.72 9.68
C VAL A 126 20.48 15.48 10.22
N ALA A 127 21.15 16.53 10.70
CA ALA A 127 22.48 16.42 11.28
C ALA A 127 22.53 15.56 12.54
N GLU A 128 21.41 15.47 13.27
CA GLU A 128 21.30 14.66 14.49
C GLU A 128 21.13 13.18 14.17
N VAL A 129 20.36 12.85 13.13
CA VAL A 129 20.06 11.45 12.75
C VAL A 129 21.07 10.83 11.79
N SER A 130 21.71 11.64 10.96
CA SER A 130 22.64 11.18 9.93
C SER A 130 23.86 10.45 10.50
N THR A 131 24.33 9.43 9.77
CA THR A 131 25.58 8.73 10.04
C THR A 131 26.75 9.71 10.18
N LYS A 132 27.66 9.42 11.11
CA LYS A 132 28.85 10.26 11.33
C LYS A 132 30.06 9.84 10.50
N GLN A 133 29.99 8.65 9.91
CA GLN A 133 31.06 8.06 9.10
C GLN A 133 30.47 7.35 7.90
N THR A 134 31.25 7.27 6.83
CA THR A 134 30.88 6.53 5.63
C THR A 134 30.77 5.03 5.94
N LYS A 135 29.70 4.40 5.47
CA LYS A 135 29.47 2.95 5.57
C LYS A 135 29.29 2.37 4.18
N ILE A 136 29.85 1.19 3.93
CA ILE A 136 29.72 0.50 2.64
C ILE A 136 28.94 -0.79 2.85
N TYR A 137 27.90 -0.98 2.07
CA TYR A 137 27.12 -2.21 2.02
C TYR A 137 27.23 -2.85 0.65
N ASN A 138 27.24 -4.20 0.61
CA ASN A 138 27.44 -4.99 -0.60
C ASN A 138 28.64 -4.52 -1.46
N PRO A 139 29.89 -4.60 -0.96
CA PRO A 139 31.06 -4.02 -1.61
C PRO A 139 31.32 -4.55 -3.03
N ASN A 140 30.79 -5.73 -3.36
CA ASN A 140 30.95 -6.40 -4.67
C ASN A 140 29.81 -6.12 -5.65
N GLY A 141 28.94 -5.14 -5.37
CA GLY A 141 27.83 -4.79 -6.26
C GLY A 141 28.28 -4.27 -7.63
N ASN A 142 27.42 -4.44 -8.64
CA ASN A 142 27.72 -4.14 -10.05
C ASN A 142 27.79 -2.63 -10.36
N VAL A 143 27.08 -1.83 -9.56
CA VAL A 143 27.02 -0.37 -9.67
C VAL A 143 27.22 0.25 -8.30
N THR A 144 27.88 1.40 -8.24
CA THR A 144 28.10 2.16 -7.00
C THR A 144 27.03 3.23 -6.86
N ILE A 145 26.22 3.12 -5.80
CA ILE A 145 25.23 4.12 -5.43
C ILE A 145 25.76 4.89 -4.22
N LEU A 146 25.96 6.20 -4.38
CA LEU A 146 26.24 7.09 -3.25
C LEU A 146 24.89 7.45 -2.62
N ALA A 147 24.69 7.09 -1.34
CA ALA A 147 23.48 7.39 -0.60
C ALA A 147 23.76 8.47 0.45
N VAL A 148 23.15 9.65 0.28
CA VAL A 148 23.23 10.74 1.26
C VAL A 148 22.26 10.44 2.40
N ASP A 149 22.81 10.20 3.59
CA ASP A 149 22.04 9.85 4.77
C ASP A 149 21.43 11.09 5.42
N CYS A 150 20.16 11.37 5.11
CA CYS A 150 19.38 12.38 5.76
C CYS A 150 18.56 11.85 6.97
N GLY A 151 18.76 10.59 7.36
CA GLY A 151 17.87 9.83 8.23
C GLY A 151 17.33 8.58 7.55
N SER A 152 18.22 7.84 6.87
CA SER A 152 17.85 6.72 6.01
C SER A 152 17.27 5.56 6.79
N LYS A 153 16.17 5.03 6.26
CA LYS A 153 15.65 3.73 6.68
C LYS A 153 16.48 2.59 6.11
N TYR A 154 16.75 1.57 6.93
CA TYR A 154 17.48 0.38 6.51
C TYR A 154 16.85 -0.32 5.30
N ASN A 155 15.52 -0.30 5.14
CA ASN A 155 14.94 -0.96 3.98
C ASN A 155 15.25 -0.27 2.65
N GLN A 156 15.57 1.04 2.62
CA GLN A 156 16.07 1.70 1.40
C GLN A 156 17.40 1.08 0.95
N ILE A 157 18.29 0.84 1.92
CA ILE A 157 19.59 0.21 1.69
C ILE A 157 19.37 -1.23 1.20
N ARG A 158 18.45 -1.99 1.81
CA ARG A 158 18.11 -3.35 1.37
C ARG A 158 17.54 -3.38 -0.05
N CYS A 159 16.64 -2.46 -0.40
CA CYS A 159 16.08 -2.36 -1.74
C CYS A 159 17.17 -2.16 -2.80
N LEU A 160 18.20 -1.36 -2.51
CA LEU A 160 19.34 -1.15 -3.40
C LEU A 160 20.26 -2.39 -3.46
N ILE A 161 20.60 -2.99 -2.32
CA ILE A 161 21.47 -4.18 -2.26
C ILE A 161 20.83 -5.39 -2.94
N LYS A 162 19.51 -5.60 -2.77
CA LYS A 162 18.74 -6.66 -3.44
C LYS A 162 18.84 -6.60 -4.96
N ARG A 163 19.12 -5.42 -5.52
CA ARG A 163 19.37 -5.16 -6.96
C ARG A 163 20.85 -5.22 -7.33
N ASN A 164 21.66 -5.79 -6.45
CA ASN A 164 23.10 -5.95 -6.53
C ASN A 164 23.87 -4.63 -6.68
N ALA A 165 23.42 -3.57 -6.02
CA ALA A 165 24.17 -2.31 -5.92
C ALA A 165 25.15 -2.35 -4.74
N LYS A 166 26.33 -1.74 -4.92
CA LYS A 166 27.20 -1.32 -3.83
C LYS A 166 26.69 0.00 -3.30
N VAL A 167 26.30 0.05 -2.04
CA VAL A 167 25.75 1.26 -1.42
C VAL A 167 26.83 1.89 -0.54
N VAL A 168 27.22 3.12 -0.87
CA VAL A 168 28.14 3.93 -0.06
C VAL A 168 27.29 4.99 0.65
N LEU A 169 26.95 4.72 1.91
CA LEU A 169 26.16 5.61 2.76
C LEU A 169 27.08 6.67 3.37
N VAL A 170 26.83 7.95 3.08
CA VAL A 170 27.66 9.08 3.53
C VAL A 170 26.87 10.03 4.42
N PRO A 171 27.54 10.79 5.31
CA PRO A 171 26.90 11.84 6.11
C PRO A 171 26.16 12.86 5.25
N TRP A 172 25.10 13.46 5.80
CA TRP A 172 24.24 14.44 5.12
C TRP A 172 25.00 15.61 4.47
N ASN A 173 26.11 16.04 5.07
CA ASN A 173 26.93 17.17 4.61
C ASN A 173 28.13 16.74 3.74
N HIS A 174 28.17 15.49 3.29
CA HIS A 174 29.24 15.01 2.42
C HIS A 174 29.24 15.77 1.08
N LYS A 175 30.42 16.19 0.64
CA LYS A 175 30.58 16.88 -0.65
C LYS A 175 30.41 15.87 -1.79
N LEU A 176 29.58 16.20 -2.78
CA LEU A 176 29.25 15.27 -3.85
C LEU A 176 30.23 15.43 -5.02
N ASP A 177 30.91 14.34 -5.39
CA ASP A 177 31.72 14.24 -6.61
C ASP A 177 31.11 13.19 -7.56
N PRO A 178 30.55 13.58 -8.72
CA PRO A 178 29.99 12.67 -9.72
C PRO A 178 30.96 11.62 -10.29
N ASN A 179 32.27 11.71 -10.01
CA ASN A 179 33.25 10.70 -10.41
C ASN A 179 33.33 9.51 -9.44
N GLU A 180 32.78 9.64 -8.23
CA GLU A 180 32.88 8.62 -7.17
C GLU A 180 31.73 7.59 -7.20
N TYR A 181 30.72 7.79 -8.04
CA TYR A 181 29.52 6.95 -8.08
C TYR A 181 28.89 6.82 -9.48
N ASP A 182 28.08 5.78 -9.65
CA ASP A 182 27.28 5.53 -10.85
C ASP A 182 25.86 6.15 -10.75
N GLY A 183 25.33 6.28 -9.52
CA GLY A 183 24.05 6.94 -9.23
C GLY A 183 24.01 7.57 -7.83
N LEU A 184 23.18 8.60 -7.67
CA LEU A 184 23.01 9.33 -6.41
C LEU A 184 21.62 9.05 -5.82
N PHE A 185 21.58 8.71 -4.54
CA PHE A 185 20.35 8.48 -3.79
C PHE A 185 20.28 9.42 -2.58
N ILE A 186 19.13 10.05 -2.36
CA ILE A 186 18.91 10.94 -1.21
C ILE A 186 17.78 10.33 -0.37
N SER A 187 18.13 9.95 0.86
CA SER A 187 17.20 9.24 1.73
C SER A 187 16.07 10.12 2.26
N ASN A 188 15.12 9.47 2.95
CA ASN A 188 14.19 10.15 3.83
C ASN A 188 14.92 10.83 5.01
N GLY A 189 14.17 11.60 5.81
CA GLY A 189 14.69 12.24 7.01
C GLY A 189 13.65 13.07 7.75
N PRO A 190 13.98 13.52 8.97
CA PRO A 190 13.16 14.43 9.77
C PRO A 190 13.43 15.90 9.44
N GLY A 191 12.53 16.76 9.87
CA GLY A 191 12.74 18.21 9.95
C GLY A 191 12.31 18.97 8.71
N ASP A 192 12.82 20.20 8.61
CA ASP A 192 12.49 21.18 7.59
C ASP A 192 13.58 21.22 6.49
N PRO A 193 13.23 21.06 5.20
CA PRO A 193 14.20 21.15 4.11
C PRO A 193 14.93 22.50 4.05
N GLU A 194 14.31 23.61 4.49
CA GLU A 194 14.94 24.95 4.47
C GLU A 194 16.14 25.08 5.41
N ILE A 195 16.20 24.24 6.47
CA ILE A 195 17.32 24.18 7.40
C ILE A 195 18.52 23.44 6.79
N CYS A 196 18.30 22.64 5.74
CA CYS A 196 19.29 21.74 5.15
C CYS A 196 20.06 22.38 3.97
N LYS A 197 20.41 23.67 4.08
CA LYS A 197 21.02 24.47 2.99
C LYS A 197 22.22 23.82 2.33
N ASN A 198 23.17 23.30 3.12
CA ASN A 198 24.37 22.66 2.58
C ASN A 198 24.04 21.46 1.67
N VAL A 199 22.97 20.71 1.96
CA VAL A 199 22.55 19.58 1.11
C VAL A 199 21.96 20.09 -0.19
N VAL A 200 21.11 21.12 -0.11
CA VAL A 200 20.51 21.77 -1.27
C VAL A 200 21.60 22.33 -2.20
N GLU A 201 22.59 23.03 -1.67
CA GLU A 201 23.73 23.58 -2.44
C GLU A 201 24.56 22.48 -3.13
N ASN A 202 24.81 21.38 -2.43
CA ASN A 202 25.47 20.21 -3.00
C ASN A 202 24.65 19.59 -4.13
N LEU A 203 23.32 19.46 -3.96
CA LEU A 203 22.42 18.91 -4.99
C LEU A 203 22.27 19.85 -6.19
N GLN A 204 22.21 21.17 -5.97
CA GLN A 204 22.23 22.18 -7.04
C GLN A 204 23.45 21.98 -7.94
N SER A 205 24.63 21.82 -7.33
CA SER A 205 25.88 21.54 -8.05
C SER A 205 25.83 20.26 -8.90
N VAL A 206 25.05 19.25 -8.48
CA VAL A 206 24.84 18.00 -9.23
C VAL A 206 23.86 18.21 -10.39
N ILE A 207 22.73 18.90 -10.14
CA ILE A 207 21.68 19.14 -11.15
C ILE A 207 22.19 20.05 -12.27
N GLU A 208 23.02 21.04 -11.95
CA GLU A 208 23.58 21.99 -12.91
C GLU A 208 24.75 21.41 -13.72
N ASN A 209 25.32 20.27 -13.30
CA ASN A 209 26.43 19.63 -13.98
C ASN A 209 25.98 19.00 -15.31
N LYS A 210 26.39 19.61 -16.42
CA LYS A 210 26.08 19.13 -17.79
C LYS A 210 27.10 18.13 -18.35
N SER A 211 28.29 18.00 -17.75
CA SER A 211 29.38 17.19 -18.29
C SER A 211 29.39 15.76 -17.75
N ASN A 212 28.95 15.54 -16.51
CA ASN A 212 28.90 14.22 -15.89
C ASN A 212 27.55 14.01 -15.19
N VAL A 213 26.52 13.76 -16.00
CA VAL A 213 25.15 13.52 -15.53
C VAL A 213 25.04 12.08 -15.01
N LYS A 214 24.57 11.92 -13.77
CA LYS A 214 24.28 10.63 -13.13
C LYS A 214 22.80 10.56 -12.74
N PRO A 215 22.14 9.39 -12.76
CA PRO A 215 20.79 9.26 -12.22
C PRO A 215 20.69 9.65 -10.75
N VAL A 216 19.62 10.39 -10.41
CA VAL A 216 19.35 10.90 -9.06
C VAL A 216 17.97 10.45 -8.62
N PHE A 217 17.87 9.84 -7.44
CA PHE A 217 16.59 9.44 -6.83
C PHE A 217 16.46 9.95 -5.39
N GLY A 218 15.43 10.76 -5.13
CA GLY A 218 15.12 11.29 -3.79
C GLY A 218 13.83 10.70 -3.20
N ILE A 219 13.83 10.39 -1.90
CA ILE A 219 12.66 9.87 -1.17
C ILE A 219 12.30 10.77 0.00
N CYS A 220 11.02 11.12 0.15
CA CYS A 220 10.48 11.90 1.27
C CYS A 220 11.21 13.24 1.47
N LEU A 221 12.07 13.39 2.49
CA LEU A 221 12.91 14.59 2.61
C LEU A 221 13.85 14.75 1.40
N GLY A 222 14.38 13.65 0.85
CA GLY A 222 15.17 13.69 -0.38
C GLY A 222 14.38 14.20 -1.59
N HIS A 223 13.07 14.00 -1.62
CA HIS A 223 12.21 14.64 -2.62
C HIS A 223 12.14 16.14 -2.41
N GLN A 224 11.92 16.60 -1.18
CA GLN A 224 11.87 18.02 -0.86
C GLN A 224 13.20 18.72 -1.18
N LEU A 225 14.33 18.14 -0.76
CA LEU A 225 15.67 18.68 -1.01
C LEU A 225 16.01 18.75 -2.50
N LEU A 226 15.67 17.70 -3.27
CA LEU A 226 15.88 17.70 -4.72
C LEU A 226 15.01 18.75 -5.41
N SER A 227 13.75 18.87 -5.00
CA SER A 227 12.81 19.88 -5.52
C SER A 227 13.29 21.31 -5.21
N THR A 228 13.74 21.58 -3.98
CA THR A 228 14.33 22.87 -3.61
C THR A 228 15.60 23.16 -4.41
N ALA A 229 16.46 22.16 -4.61
CA ALA A 229 17.66 22.30 -5.44
C ALA A 229 17.31 22.57 -6.92
N ALA A 230 16.19 22.04 -7.40
CA ALA A 230 15.68 22.35 -8.73
C ALA A 230 15.07 23.76 -8.85
N GLY A 231 14.79 24.44 -7.73
CA GLY A 231 14.21 25.80 -7.68
C GLY A 231 12.76 25.87 -7.18
N CYS A 232 12.20 24.77 -6.69
CA CYS A 232 10.85 24.74 -6.12
C CYS A 232 10.83 25.30 -4.69
N THR A 233 9.67 25.80 -4.26
CA THR A 233 9.39 26.18 -2.86
C THR A 233 8.78 25.02 -2.08
N THR A 234 9.00 25.01 -0.77
CA THR A 234 8.41 24.04 0.16
C THR A 234 7.58 24.76 1.22
N TYR A 235 6.56 24.11 1.75
CA TYR A 235 5.71 24.67 2.79
C TYR A 235 5.33 23.64 3.84
N LYS A 236 5.05 24.11 5.07
CA LYS A 236 4.53 23.27 6.14
C LYS A 236 3.04 22.98 5.89
N THR A 237 2.70 21.70 5.83
CA THR A 237 1.30 21.25 5.77
C THR A 237 0.61 21.42 7.13
N MET A 238 -0.73 21.54 7.15
CA MET A 238 -1.47 21.73 8.40
C MET A 238 -1.30 20.56 9.37
N TYR A 239 -1.48 19.31 8.90
CA TYR A 239 -1.39 18.12 9.74
C TYR A 239 -0.47 17.03 9.18
N GLY A 240 0.07 17.20 7.98
CA GLY A 240 0.96 16.25 7.30
C GLY A 240 0.32 14.96 6.87
N ASN A 241 1.02 14.27 5.99
CA ASN A 241 0.61 13.00 5.44
C ASN A 241 1.39 11.88 6.15
N ARG A 242 0.67 11.17 7.02
CA ARG A 242 1.21 10.13 7.91
C ARG A 242 0.31 8.91 7.93
N GLY A 243 0.77 7.80 7.36
CA GLY A 243 0.01 6.56 7.30
C GLY A 243 0.51 5.60 6.23
N HIS A 244 -0.20 4.48 6.08
CA HIS A 244 0.14 3.41 5.13
C HIS A 244 -0.94 3.23 4.05
N ASN A 245 -1.86 4.20 3.95
CA ASN A 245 -3.05 4.12 3.11
C ASN A 245 -3.28 5.43 2.34
N LEU A 246 -2.21 6.09 1.89
CA LEU A 246 -2.32 7.35 1.17
C LEU A 246 -2.33 7.09 -0.34
N PRO A 247 -3.42 7.44 -1.05
CA PRO A 247 -3.55 7.22 -2.47
C PRO A 247 -2.75 8.25 -3.27
N CYS A 248 -1.87 7.78 -4.15
CA CYS A 248 -1.10 8.62 -5.07
C CYS A 248 -1.33 8.19 -6.51
N THR A 249 -1.72 9.12 -7.36
CA THR A 249 -1.90 8.89 -8.80
C THR A 249 -0.64 9.26 -9.55
N HIS A 250 -0.18 8.33 -10.40
CA HIS A 250 0.89 8.61 -11.36
C HIS A 250 0.34 9.43 -12.53
N ASN A 251 0.82 10.67 -12.69
CA ASN A 251 0.28 11.63 -13.65
C ASN A 251 0.34 11.15 -15.11
N GLY A 252 1.38 10.39 -15.49
CA GLY A 252 1.53 9.89 -16.86
C GLY A 252 0.54 8.80 -17.27
N THR A 253 0.05 8.01 -16.31
CA THR A 253 -0.80 6.83 -16.58
C THR A 253 -2.22 6.93 -16.03
N GLY A 254 -2.47 7.84 -15.09
CA GLY A 254 -3.74 7.91 -14.34
C GLY A 254 -3.94 6.77 -13.33
N ARG A 255 -2.96 5.88 -13.16
CA ARG A 255 -3.03 4.77 -12.20
C ARG A 255 -2.76 5.27 -10.78
N CYS A 256 -3.64 4.90 -9.86
CA CYS A 256 -3.52 5.20 -8.44
C CYS A 256 -2.90 4.03 -7.66
N PHE A 257 -2.07 4.35 -6.67
CA PHE A 257 -1.35 3.41 -5.83
C PHE A 257 -1.54 3.75 -4.36
N MET A 258 -1.55 2.75 -3.49
CA MET A 258 -1.51 2.99 -2.05
C MET A 258 -0.06 3.16 -1.62
N THR A 259 0.20 4.17 -0.79
CA THR A 259 1.56 4.53 -0.37
C THR A 259 1.68 4.70 1.15
N SER A 260 2.89 4.44 1.65
CA SER A 260 3.31 4.81 3.01
C SER A 260 3.97 6.17 3.01
N GLN A 261 3.50 7.06 3.89
CA GLN A 261 3.98 8.43 3.99
C GLN A 261 4.22 8.83 5.44
N ASN A 262 5.24 9.66 5.67
CA ASN A 262 5.54 10.24 6.97
C ASN A 262 6.22 11.61 6.83
N HIS A 263 5.49 12.61 6.33
CA HIS A 263 6.03 13.96 6.16
C HIS A 263 5.06 15.05 6.64
N GLY A 264 5.63 16.18 7.05
CA GLY A 264 4.89 17.37 7.48
C GLY A 264 5.09 18.59 6.57
N PHE A 265 5.94 18.47 5.56
CA PHE A 265 6.24 19.49 4.57
C PHE A 265 5.90 18.95 3.18
N ALA A 266 5.55 19.83 2.25
CA ALA A 266 5.25 19.46 0.87
C ALA A 266 5.93 20.45 -0.09
N VAL A 267 6.10 20.02 -1.33
CA VAL A 267 6.61 20.85 -2.43
C VAL A 267 5.43 21.55 -3.09
N ASP A 268 5.59 22.85 -3.34
CA ASP A 268 4.61 23.63 -4.10
C ASP A 268 4.71 23.28 -5.58
N ALA A 269 3.66 22.64 -6.10
CA ALA A 269 3.60 22.20 -7.48
C ALA A 269 3.60 23.37 -8.49
N GLU A 270 3.16 24.56 -8.08
CA GLU A 270 3.11 25.75 -8.94
C GLU A 270 4.50 26.38 -9.12
N SER A 271 5.44 26.08 -8.22
CA SER A 271 6.81 26.57 -8.27
C SER A 271 7.75 25.75 -9.17
N LEU A 272 7.25 24.70 -9.83
CA LEU A 272 8.07 23.83 -10.68
C LEU A 272 8.63 24.59 -11.89
N PRO A 273 9.96 24.52 -12.15
CA PRO A 273 10.53 25.05 -13.37
C PRO A 273 10.08 24.28 -14.64
N ASP A 274 10.15 24.93 -15.80
CA ASP A 274 9.66 24.40 -17.08
C ASP A 274 10.28 23.06 -17.51
N ASN A 275 11.49 22.73 -17.07
CA ASN A 275 12.17 21.48 -17.39
C ASN A 275 11.79 20.31 -16.46
N TRP A 276 10.94 20.56 -15.47
CA TRP A 276 10.40 19.57 -14.55
C TRP A 276 8.90 19.37 -14.78
N LYS A 277 8.38 18.26 -14.27
CA LYS A 277 6.93 18.01 -14.22
C LYS A 277 6.57 17.20 -12.98
N ILE A 278 5.29 17.27 -12.62
CA ILE A 278 4.71 16.46 -11.54
C ILE A 278 4.73 14.99 -11.98
N LEU A 279 5.23 14.11 -11.11
CA LEU A 279 5.26 12.68 -11.31
C LEU A 279 4.06 11.99 -10.61
N PHE A 280 3.83 12.33 -9.35
CA PHE A 280 2.71 11.81 -8.56
C PHE A 280 1.95 12.93 -7.86
N THR A 281 0.65 12.72 -7.66
CA THR A 281 -0.24 13.63 -6.93
C THR A 281 -1.05 12.85 -5.90
N ASN A 282 -1.19 13.38 -4.69
CA ASN A 282 -2.04 12.80 -3.65
C ASN A 282 -3.52 12.95 -4.02
N GLU A 283 -4.32 11.88 -3.97
CA GLU A 283 -5.73 11.99 -4.35
C GLU A 283 -6.62 12.62 -3.27
N ASN A 284 -6.21 12.59 -2.00
CA ASN A 284 -7.00 13.14 -0.90
C ASN A 284 -6.89 14.67 -0.80
N ASP A 285 -5.67 15.21 -0.93
CA ASP A 285 -5.39 16.63 -0.66
C ASP A 285 -4.72 17.39 -1.83
N LYS A 286 -4.45 16.69 -2.94
CA LYS A 286 -3.82 17.22 -4.16
C LYS A 286 -2.41 17.77 -3.97
N THR A 287 -1.74 17.45 -2.87
CA THR A 287 -0.33 17.79 -2.67
C THR A 287 0.59 17.05 -3.65
N ASN A 288 1.75 17.64 -3.93
CA ASN A 288 2.77 17.01 -4.77
C ASN A 288 3.36 15.78 -4.07
N GLU A 289 3.40 14.66 -4.79
CA GLU A 289 3.92 13.40 -4.26
C GLU A 289 5.15 12.89 -5.03
N GLY A 290 5.66 13.72 -5.95
CA GLY A 290 6.82 13.40 -6.74
C GLY A 290 7.02 14.37 -7.91
N ILE A 291 8.27 14.53 -8.31
CA ILE A 291 8.68 15.29 -9.49
C ILE A 291 9.66 14.51 -10.33
N ILE A 292 9.74 14.87 -11.61
CA ILE A 292 10.64 14.25 -12.57
C ILE A 292 11.12 15.29 -13.57
N HIS A 293 12.41 15.23 -13.92
CA HIS A 293 12.96 16.06 -14.98
C HIS A 293 12.53 15.52 -16.35
N LYS A 294 12.20 16.39 -17.31
CA LYS A 294 11.65 16.01 -18.62
C LYS A 294 12.61 15.19 -19.49
N SER A 295 13.93 15.40 -19.36
CA SER A 295 14.97 14.69 -20.13
C SER A 295 16.07 14.02 -19.30
N LEU A 296 16.64 14.73 -18.32
CA LEU A 296 17.68 14.23 -17.41
C LEU A 296 17.15 13.14 -16.43
N PRO A 297 18.02 12.26 -15.91
CA PRO A 297 17.62 11.09 -15.13
C PRO A 297 17.38 11.42 -13.66
N PHE A 298 16.66 12.50 -13.38
CA PHE A 298 16.39 13.00 -12.04
C PHE A 298 14.91 12.83 -11.73
N PHE A 299 14.61 12.15 -10.63
CA PHE A 299 13.25 12.01 -10.14
C PHE A 299 13.23 11.85 -8.64
N SER A 300 12.09 12.12 -8.03
CA SER A 300 11.90 11.92 -6.60
C SER A 300 10.44 11.68 -6.26
N VAL A 301 10.21 11.03 -5.13
CA VAL A 301 8.86 10.75 -4.60
C VAL A 301 8.78 11.13 -3.13
N GLN A 302 7.63 11.68 -2.73
CA GLN A 302 7.41 12.17 -1.37
C GLN A 302 7.02 11.04 -0.41
N PHE A 303 6.43 9.96 -0.92
CA PHE A 303 6.16 8.73 -0.19
C PHE A 303 7.37 7.80 -0.10
N HIS A 304 7.23 6.70 0.65
CA HIS A 304 8.28 5.73 0.96
C HIS A 304 8.06 4.42 0.16
N PRO A 305 8.57 4.29 -1.08
CA PRO A 305 8.45 3.05 -1.86
C PRO A 305 9.18 1.85 -1.25
N GLU A 306 10.10 2.09 -0.30
CA GLU A 306 10.72 1.06 0.53
C GLU A 306 9.80 0.48 1.60
N HIS A 307 8.57 0.98 1.77
CA HIS A 307 7.57 0.45 2.72
C HIS A 307 8.07 0.34 4.18
N THR A 308 8.05 -0.84 4.80
CA THR A 308 8.49 -1.13 6.19
C THR A 308 8.15 -0.06 7.25
N ALA A 309 6.88 0.13 7.61
CA ALA A 309 5.70 -0.61 7.19
C ALA A 309 4.95 0.09 6.05
N GLY A 310 4.07 -0.65 5.39
CA GLY A 310 3.23 -0.11 4.32
C GLY A 310 3.08 -1.07 3.14
N PRO A 311 2.31 -0.65 2.12
CA PRO A 311 2.15 -1.39 0.88
C PRO A 311 3.45 -1.41 0.07
N THR A 312 3.70 -2.51 -0.64
CA THR A 312 4.91 -2.72 -1.46
C THR A 312 4.73 -2.27 -2.92
N ASP A 313 3.63 -1.59 -3.23
CA ASP A 313 3.11 -1.33 -4.58
C ASP A 313 4.12 -0.62 -5.51
N LEU A 314 5.00 0.21 -4.95
CA LEU A 314 5.94 1.05 -5.70
C LEU A 314 7.42 0.73 -5.42
N GLU A 315 7.74 -0.44 -4.84
CA GLU A 315 9.14 -0.89 -4.71
C GLU A 315 9.85 -0.94 -6.08
N CYS A 316 9.08 -1.12 -7.17
CA CYS A 316 9.59 -1.14 -8.54
C CYS A 316 10.31 0.16 -8.97
N LEU A 317 10.11 1.29 -8.27
CA LEU A 317 10.87 2.52 -8.52
C LEU A 317 12.38 2.33 -8.28
N PHE A 318 12.76 1.43 -7.36
CA PHE A 318 14.16 1.05 -7.18
C PHE A 318 14.70 0.23 -8.36
N ASP A 319 13.87 -0.59 -9.02
CA ASP A 319 14.27 -1.31 -10.24
C ASP A 319 14.63 -0.30 -11.33
N ILE A 320 13.73 0.65 -11.56
CA ILE A 320 13.87 1.69 -12.58
C ILE A 320 15.10 2.56 -12.31
N PHE A 321 15.33 2.97 -11.07
CA PHE A 321 16.51 3.73 -10.69
C PHE A 321 17.81 2.97 -11.01
N ILE A 322 17.91 1.71 -10.61
CA ILE A 322 19.12 0.89 -10.85
C ILE A 322 19.31 0.62 -12.35
N ASP A 323 18.24 0.40 -13.10
CA ASP A 323 18.33 0.19 -14.55
C ASP A 323 18.71 1.46 -15.31
N ALA A 324 18.26 2.63 -14.84
CA ALA A 324 18.74 3.91 -15.34
C ALA A 324 20.25 4.10 -15.06
N VAL A 325 20.71 3.77 -13.84
CA VAL A 325 22.14 3.80 -13.47
C VAL A 325 22.98 2.90 -14.39
N LYS A 326 22.55 1.65 -14.60
CA LYS A 326 23.22 0.74 -15.54
C LYS A 326 23.21 1.28 -16.97
N SER A 327 22.15 1.95 -17.40
CA SER A 327 22.06 2.52 -18.74
C SER A 327 23.05 3.66 -18.93
N TYR A 328 23.11 4.60 -17.98
CA TYR A 328 24.08 5.71 -17.99
C TYR A 328 25.52 5.22 -17.92
N LYS A 329 25.82 4.23 -17.06
CA LYS A 329 27.15 3.62 -16.96
C LYS A 329 27.62 2.98 -18.27
N ASN A 330 26.68 2.44 -19.06
CA ASN A 330 26.96 1.78 -20.34
C ASN A 330 26.73 2.70 -21.56
N ASN A 331 26.55 4.01 -21.37
CA ASN A 331 26.26 4.98 -22.43
C ASN A 331 25.04 4.60 -23.31
N LYS A 332 24.01 3.99 -22.71
CA LYS A 332 22.75 3.66 -23.39
C LYS A 332 21.74 4.80 -23.22
N PRO A 333 21.05 5.24 -24.29
CA PRO A 333 19.96 6.21 -24.18
C PRO A 333 18.89 5.72 -23.20
N CYS A 334 18.48 6.60 -22.29
CA CYS A 334 17.53 6.28 -21.24
C CYS A 334 16.74 7.53 -20.86
N VAL A 335 15.42 7.46 -20.96
CA VAL A 335 14.49 8.48 -20.48
C VAL A 335 13.69 7.87 -19.33
N ILE A 336 14.03 8.29 -18.10
CA ILE A 336 13.49 7.64 -16.90
C ILE A 336 11.98 7.81 -16.76
N ASP A 337 11.43 8.91 -17.27
CA ASP A 337 9.99 9.15 -17.35
C ASP A 337 9.24 8.10 -18.19
N SER A 338 9.81 7.71 -19.32
CA SER A 338 9.27 6.64 -20.16
C SER A 338 9.35 5.29 -19.45
N MET A 339 10.47 4.99 -18.79
CA MET A 339 10.63 3.75 -18.03
C MET A 339 9.58 3.61 -16.90
N ILE A 340 9.33 4.70 -16.15
CA ILE A 340 8.28 4.72 -15.11
C ILE A 340 6.91 4.55 -15.76
N THR A 341 6.60 5.33 -16.80
CA THR A 341 5.31 5.28 -17.46
C THR A 341 5.00 3.89 -18.02
N GLU A 342 5.96 3.26 -18.69
CA GLU A 342 5.82 1.90 -19.23
C GLU A 342 5.65 0.85 -18.12
N LYS A 343 6.44 0.95 -17.03
CA LYS A 343 6.34 0.01 -15.91
C LYS A 343 5.01 0.10 -15.17
N LEU A 344 4.46 1.30 -15.05
CA LEU A 344 3.22 1.56 -14.31
C LEU A 344 1.96 1.46 -15.18
N LYS A 345 2.11 1.45 -16.52
CA LYS A 345 1.00 1.36 -17.47
C LYS A 345 0.11 0.15 -17.16
N PHE A 346 -1.19 0.39 -17.15
CA PHE A 346 -2.20 -0.65 -17.07
C PHE A 346 -3.29 -0.33 -18.10
N GLU A 347 -3.59 -1.28 -18.97
CA GLU A 347 -4.66 -1.15 -19.95
C GLU A 347 -5.94 -1.70 -19.34
N ALA A 348 -6.83 -0.79 -18.90
CA ALA A 348 -8.11 -1.16 -18.33
C ALA A 348 -9.11 -1.53 -19.44
N THR A 349 -9.84 -2.62 -19.24
CA THR A 349 -10.98 -2.96 -20.10
C THR A 349 -12.15 -2.04 -19.76
N ILE A 350 -12.48 -1.11 -20.66
CA ILE A 350 -13.64 -0.23 -20.50
C ILE A 350 -14.89 -0.98 -20.98
N GLN A 351 -15.83 -1.24 -20.06
CA GLN A 351 -17.12 -1.82 -20.42
C GLN A 351 -18.11 -0.72 -20.83
N GLU A 352 -18.94 -0.99 -21.83
CA GLU A 352 -20.04 -0.10 -22.21
C GLU A 352 -21.03 0.00 -21.06
N ARG A 353 -21.44 1.24 -20.72
CA ARG A 353 -22.38 1.49 -19.63
C ARG A 353 -23.77 0.92 -19.99
N PRO A 354 -24.31 -0.04 -19.25
CA PRO A 354 -25.61 -0.63 -19.55
C PRO A 354 -26.75 0.34 -19.23
N LYS A 355 -27.85 0.26 -19.98
CA LYS A 355 -29.07 1.05 -19.70
C LYS A 355 -29.99 0.34 -18.70
N LYS A 356 -29.97 -1.00 -18.70
CA LYS A 356 -30.76 -1.85 -17.83
C LYS A 356 -29.92 -3.05 -17.39
N VAL A 357 -29.94 -3.32 -16.09
CA VAL A 357 -29.16 -4.39 -15.45
C VAL A 357 -30.10 -5.33 -14.70
N LEU A 358 -29.87 -6.63 -14.90
CA LEU A 358 -30.46 -7.69 -14.13
C LEU A 358 -29.57 -8.03 -12.92
N ILE A 359 -30.17 -8.10 -11.73
CA ILE A 359 -29.50 -8.49 -10.50
C ILE A 359 -30.16 -9.77 -10.00
N LEU A 360 -29.33 -10.80 -9.76
CA LEU A 360 -29.79 -12.05 -9.16
C LEU A 360 -29.58 -11.98 -7.64
N GLY A 361 -30.66 -12.14 -6.87
CA GLY A 361 -30.63 -12.20 -5.41
C GLY A 361 -30.10 -13.53 -4.88
N SER A 362 -30.17 -13.73 -3.57
CA SER A 362 -29.70 -14.97 -2.91
C SER A 362 -30.71 -16.11 -2.92
N GLY A 363 -31.98 -15.85 -3.21
CA GLY A 363 -33.01 -16.85 -2.99
C GLY A 363 -33.38 -16.99 -1.51
N GLY A 364 -33.92 -18.16 -1.15
CA GLY A 364 -34.25 -18.45 0.24
C GLY A 364 -33.00 -18.48 1.13
N LEU A 365 -33.13 -17.99 2.37
CA LEU A 365 -32.05 -18.05 3.36
C LEU A 365 -31.74 -19.51 3.70
N SER A 366 -30.46 -19.88 3.66
CA SER A 366 -29.97 -21.20 4.02
C SER A 366 -28.69 -21.09 4.85
N ILE A 367 -28.34 -22.14 5.60
CA ILE A 367 -27.09 -22.15 6.38
C ILE A 367 -25.91 -21.99 5.41
N GLY A 368 -25.07 -20.99 5.65
CA GLY A 368 -23.95 -20.61 4.79
C GLY A 368 -24.28 -19.52 3.76
N GLN A 369 -25.57 -19.25 3.49
CA GLN A 369 -26.02 -18.20 2.58
C GLN A 369 -27.22 -17.47 3.19
N ALA A 370 -26.94 -16.42 3.97
CA ALA A 370 -27.94 -15.71 4.74
C ALA A 370 -28.19 -14.28 4.20
N GLY A 371 -28.56 -13.36 5.09
CA GLY A 371 -29.00 -11.99 4.73
C GLY A 371 -27.89 -11.05 4.27
N GLU A 372 -26.62 -11.48 4.28
CA GLU A 372 -25.49 -10.70 3.76
C GLU A 372 -25.66 -10.39 2.27
N PHE A 373 -26.25 -11.31 1.52
CA PHE A 373 -26.50 -11.15 0.08
C PHE A 373 -27.66 -10.21 -0.21
N ASP A 374 -28.71 -10.29 0.61
CA ASP A 374 -29.83 -9.34 0.57
C ASP A 374 -29.33 -7.89 0.78
N TYR A 375 -28.44 -7.70 1.76
CA TYR A 375 -27.78 -6.41 1.98
C TYR A 375 -26.91 -6.00 0.79
N SER A 376 -26.03 -6.89 0.32
CA SER A 376 -25.09 -6.58 -0.77
C SER A 376 -25.80 -6.25 -2.09
N GLY A 377 -26.84 -7.01 -2.45
CA GLY A 377 -27.63 -6.78 -3.64
C GLY A 377 -28.45 -5.49 -3.54
N SER A 378 -28.88 -5.09 -2.34
CA SER A 378 -29.50 -3.78 -2.11
C SER A 378 -28.54 -2.62 -2.37
N GLN A 379 -27.26 -2.75 -1.98
CA GLN A 379 -26.22 -1.77 -2.33
C GLN A 379 -25.95 -1.76 -3.84
N GLY A 380 -25.94 -2.92 -4.49
CA GLY A 380 -25.82 -3.04 -5.94
C GLY A 380 -26.94 -2.29 -6.68
N VAL A 381 -28.19 -2.45 -6.24
CA VAL A 381 -29.34 -1.70 -6.78
C VAL A 381 -29.15 -0.19 -6.60
N LYS A 382 -28.77 0.25 -5.40
CA LYS A 382 -28.53 1.67 -5.10
C LYS A 382 -27.45 2.27 -6.00
N ALA A 383 -26.33 1.58 -6.18
CA ALA A 383 -25.25 2.04 -7.06
C ALA A 383 -25.71 2.19 -8.53
N MET A 384 -26.49 1.23 -9.03
CA MET A 384 -27.07 1.33 -10.38
C MET A 384 -28.01 2.54 -10.51
N GLN A 385 -28.81 2.83 -9.47
CA GLN A 385 -29.72 3.98 -9.45
C GLN A 385 -29.00 5.33 -9.40
N GLU A 386 -27.93 5.46 -8.61
CA GLU A 386 -27.07 6.66 -8.59
C GLU A 386 -26.49 6.94 -9.99
N GLU A 387 -26.18 5.87 -10.72
CA GLU A 387 -25.76 5.91 -12.11
C GLU A 387 -26.94 5.94 -13.12
N LYS A 388 -28.19 6.15 -12.69
CA LYS A 388 -29.37 6.25 -13.58
C LYS A 388 -29.53 5.03 -14.51
N ILE A 389 -29.13 3.84 -14.06
CA ILE A 389 -29.28 2.57 -14.75
C ILE A 389 -30.53 1.88 -14.23
N GLN A 390 -31.39 1.39 -15.13
CA GLN A 390 -32.61 0.67 -14.73
C GLN A 390 -32.27 -0.69 -14.12
N THR A 391 -32.97 -1.06 -13.06
CA THR A 391 -32.69 -2.25 -12.26
C THR A 391 -33.85 -3.25 -12.31
N VAL A 392 -33.55 -4.48 -12.67
CA VAL A 392 -34.46 -5.62 -12.56
C VAL A 392 -33.87 -6.59 -11.54
N LEU A 393 -34.63 -6.94 -10.51
CA LEU A 393 -34.22 -7.88 -9.48
C LEU A 393 -35.02 -9.19 -9.61
N ILE A 394 -34.34 -10.33 -9.53
CA ILE A 394 -34.97 -11.63 -9.29
C ILE A 394 -34.57 -12.11 -7.90
N ASN A 395 -35.54 -12.20 -6.98
CA ASN A 395 -35.34 -12.82 -5.68
C ASN A 395 -36.68 -13.42 -5.18
N PRO A 396 -36.77 -14.75 -4.98
CA PRO A 396 -37.98 -15.39 -4.47
C PRO A 396 -38.21 -15.17 -2.97
N ASN A 397 -37.22 -14.69 -2.21
CA ASN A 397 -37.39 -14.39 -0.80
C ASN A 397 -38.25 -13.12 -0.65
N ILE A 398 -39.47 -13.26 -0.12
CA ILE A 398 -40.38 -12.13 0.10
C ILE A 398 -40.07 -11.35 1.39
N ALA A 399 -39.30 -11.95 2.30
CA ALA A 399 -39.06 -11.40 3.65
C ALA A 399 -37.85 -10.46 3.72
N THR A 400 -37.20 -10.16 2.59
CA THR A 400 -35.99 -9.33 2.53
C THR A 400 -36.30 -7.87 2.22
N VAL A 401 -35.48 -6.97 2.79
CA VAL A 401 -35.48 -5.54 2.43
C VAL A 401 -35.17 -5.35 0.95
N GLN A 402 -34.38 -6.24 0.34
CA GLN A 402 -34.00 -6.17 -1.07
C GLN A 402 -35.20 -6.15 -2.02
N THR A 403 -36.30 -6.82 -1.66
CA THR A 403 -37.53 -6.90 -2.46
C THR A 403 -38.56 -5.84 -2.09
N SER A 404 -38.20 -4.85 -1.26
CA SER A 404 -39.11 -3.78 -0.85
C SER A 404 -39.50 -2.91 -2.03
N LYS A 405 -40.75 -2.44 -2.02
CA LYS A 405 -41.29 -1.56 -3.06
C LYS A 405 -40.44 -0.28 -3.17
N GLY A 406 -39.99 0.03 -4.38
CA GLY A 406 -39.22 1.23 -4.69
C GLY A 406 -37.71 1.10 -4.54
N LEU A 407 -37.19 -0.06 -4.07
CA LEU A 407 -35.75 -0.29 -4.06
C LEU A 407 -35.23 -0.56 -5.48
N ALA A 408 -35.70 -1.62 -6.14
CA ALA A 408 -35.44 -1.85 -7.57
C ALA A 408 -36.61 -1.33 -8.42
N ASP A 409 -36.36 -0.98 -9.69
CA ASP A 409 -37.42 -0.51 -10.60
C ASP A 409 -38.46 -1.60 -10.86
N LYS A 410 -38.00 -2.86 -10.93
CA LYS A 410 -38.87 -4.03 -11.07
C LYS A 410 -38.32 -5.22 -10.30
N VAL A 411 -39.23 -5.92 -9.60
CA VAL A 411 -38.90 -7.11 -8.81
C VAL A 411 -39.70 -8.31 -9.32
N TYR A 412 -39.02 -9.42 -9.52
CA TYR A 412 -39.58 -10.72 -9.86
C TYR A 412 -39.37 -11.69 -8.70
N PHE A 413 -40.48 -12.15 -8.11
CA PHE A 413 -40.49 -13.22 -7.11
C PHE A 413 -40.48 -14.58 -7.80
N LEU A 414 -39.37 -14.92 -8.46
CA LEU A 414 -39.18 -16.16 -9.20
C LEU A 414 -37.97 -16.94 -8.68
N PRO A 415 -37.96 -18.29 -8.77
CA PRO A 415 -36.78 -19.09 -8.47
C PRO A 415 -35.57 -18.69 -9.32
N ILE A 416 -34.38 -18.70 -8.72
CA ILE A 416 -33.12 -18.37 -9.40
C ILE A 416 -32.58 -19.64 -10.06
N THR A 417 -33.17 -19.96 -11.20
CA THR A 417 -32.82 -21.12 -12.03
C THR A 417 -32.67 -20.65 -13.48
N PRO A 418 -31.84 -21.31 -14.31
CA PRO A 418 -31.58 -20.88 -15.68
C PRO A 418 -32.86 -20.61 -16.49
N GLU A 419 -33.89 -21.45 -16.32
CA GLU A 419 -35.14 -21.38 -17.06
C GLU A 419 -35.93 -20.10 -16.76
N TYR A 420 -36.10 -19.77 -15.48
CA TYR A 420 -36.82 -18.55 -15.08
C TYR A 420 -36.01 -17.29 -15.35
N VAL A 421 -34.68 -17.36 -15.17
CA VAL A 421 -33.80 -16.22 -15.46
C VAL A 421 -33.79 -15.90 -16.96
N GLU A 422 -33.75 -16.91 -17.84
CA GLU A 422 -33.87 -16.70 -19.29
C GLU A 422 -35.20 -16.03 -19.66
N GLN A 423 -36.32 -16.43 -19.04
CA GLN A 423 -37.62 -15.80 -19.29
C GLN A 423 -37.63 -14.32 -18.93
N VAL A 424 -37.02 -13.94 -17.80
CA VAL A 424 -36.89 -12.54 -17.40
C VAL A 424 -35.97 -11.78 -18.36
N ILE A 425 -34.83 -12.36 -18.77
CA ILE A 425 -33.95 -11.77 -19.78
C ILE A 425 -34.70 -11.52 -21.10
N LYS A 426 -35.51 -12.48 -21.54
CA LYS A 426 -36.32 -12.38 -22.77
C LYS A 426 -37.36 -11.24 -22.68
N ALA A 427 -37.97 -11.06 -21.52
CA ALA A 427 -39.00 -10.05 -21.28
C ALA A 427 -38.42 -8.65 -21.08
N GLU A 428 -37.35 -8.53 -20.29
CA GLU A 428 -36.79 -7.25 -19.87
C GLU A 428 -35.70 -6.71 -20.78
N ARG A 429 -35.03 -7.59 -21.55
CA ARG A 429 -33.90 -7.26 -22.43
C ARG A 429 -32.84 -6.39 -21.73
N PRO A 430 -32.30 -6.83 -20.57
CA PRO A 430 -31.17 -6.15 -19.95
C PRO A 430 -29.94 -6.26 -20.85
N THR A 431 -29.04 -5.28 -20.80
CA THR A 431 -27.73 -5.36 -21.49
C THR A 431 -26.60 -5.72 -20.52
N GLY A 432 -26.88 -5.78 -19.22
CA GLY A 432 -25.94 -6.20 -18.20
C GLY A 432 -26.57 -7.11 -17.15
N VAL A 433 -25.76 -7.97 -16.53
CA VAL A 433 -26.16 -8.83 -15.41
C VAL A 433 -25.12 -8.82 -14.29
N LEU A 434 -25.57 -8.77 -13.04
CA LEU A 434 -24.76 -8.86 -11.83
C LEU A 434 -25.05 -10.16 -11.09
N LEU A 435 -24.04 -11.01 -10.97
CA LEU A 435 -24.14 -12.37 -10.42
C LEU A 435 -23.52 -12.49 -9.02
N THR A 436 -22.65 -11.55 -8.64
CA THR A 436 -21.80 -11.63 -7.44
C THR A 436 -22.50 -11.27 -6.13
N PHE A 437 -23.77 -10.84 -6.18
CA PHE A 437 -24.53 -10.37 -5.01
C PHE A 437 -25.55 -11.38 -4.49
N GLY A 438 -25.68 -12.55 -5.12
CA GLY A 438 -26.71 -13.55 -4.82
C GLY A 438 -26.16 -14.89 -4.30
N GLY A 439 -24.95 -14.89 -3.74
CA GLY A 439 -24.30 -16.09 -3.22
C GLY A 439 -24.07 -17.19 -4.27
N GLN A 440 -23.95 -18.44 -3.82
CA GLN A 440 -23.69 -19.57 -4.69
C GLN A 440 -24.84 -19.83 -5.67
N THR A 441 -26.08 -19.56 -5.26
CA THR A 441 -27.27 -19.75 -6.11
C THR A 441 -27.16 -18.90 -7.38
N ALA A 442 -26.88 -17.61 -7.25
CA ALA A 442 -26.74 -16.71 -8.40
C ALA A 442 -25.51 -17.04 -9.24
N LEU A 443 -24.37 -17.36 -8.60
CA LEU A 443 -23.14 -17.72 -9.31
C LEU A 443 -23.34 -18.98 -10.16
N ASN A 444 -23.85 -20.07 -9.57
CA ASN A 444 -24.07 -21.32 -10.29
C ASN A 444 -25.08 -21.14 -11.43
N CYS A 445 -26.17 -20.40 -11.19
CA CYS A 445 -27.14 -20.07 -12.23
C CYS A 445 -26.47 -19.29 -13.39
N GLY A 446 -25.64 -18.30 -13.07
CA GLY A 446 -24.88 -17.53 -14.06
C GLY A 446 -23.92 -18.39 -14.88
N VAL A 447 -23.21 -19.33 -14.25
CA VAL A 447 -22.30 -20.26 -14.96
C VAL A 447 -23.09 -21.16 -15.93
N GLU A 448 -24.24 -21.68 -15.53
CA GLU A 448 -25.06 -22.53 -16.41
C GLU A 448 -25.71 -21.75 -17.57
N LEU A 449 -26.10 -20.49 -17.33
CA LEU A 449 -26.58 -19.59 -18.38
C LEU A 449 -25.49 -19.28 -19.43
N GLU A 450 -24.26 -19.08 -18.98
CA GLU A 450 -23.10 -18.87 -19.86
C GLU A 450 -22.78 -20.13 -20.66
N LYS A 451 -22.72 -21.31 -20.01
CA LYS A 451 -22.50 -22.60 -20.70
C LYS A 451 -23.56 -22.87 -21.77
N SER A 452 -24.81 -22.48 -21.49
CA SER A 452 -25.94 -22.61 -22.41
C SER A 452 -25.99 -21.51 -23.48
N LYS A 453 -25.00 -20.60 -23.51
CA LYS A 453 -24.88 -19.46 -24.42
C LYS A 453 -26.07 -18.51 -24.40
N ILE A 454 -26.76 -18.43 -23.26
CA ILE A 454 -27.94 -17.57 -23.11
C ILE A 454 -27.53 -16.10 -23.09
N PHE A 455 -26.44 -15.74 -22.40
CA PHE A 455 -25.93 -14.37 -22.38
C PHE A 455 -25.53 -13.89 -23.79
N GLU A 456 -24.84 -14.73 -24.58
CA GLU A 456 -24.53 -14.45 -25.99
C GLU A 456 -25.81 -14.29 -26.83
N LYS A 457 -26.75 -15.24 -26.73
CA LYS A 457 -28.03 -15.23 -27.47
C LYS A 457 -28.85 -13.96 -27.27
N TYR A 458 -28.77 -13.35 -26.09
CA TYR A 458 -29.54 -12.15 -25.74
C TYR A 458 -28.68 -10.87 -25.64
N ASN A 459 -27.38 -10.94 -25.96
CA ASN A 459 -26.42 -9.85 -25.85
C ASN A 459 -26.40 -9.20 -24.46
N VAL A 460 -26.30 -10.03 -23.41
CA VAL A 460 -26.22 -9.62 -22.01
C VAL A 460 -24.78 -9.73 -21.54
N ASN A 461 -24.19 -8.62 -21.09
CA ASN A 461 -22.83 -8.62 -20.57
C ASN A 461 -22.81 -8.94 -19.06
N VAL A 462 -21.91 -9.83 -18.64
CA VAL A 462 -21.64 -10.03 -17.21
C VAL A 462 -20.79 -8.85 -16.72
N LEU A 463 -21.33 -8.12 -15.75
CA LEU A 463 -20.68 -6.94 -15.18
C LEU A 463 -19.83 -7.34 -13.97
N GLY A 464 -18.63 -6.76 -13.85
CA GLY A 464 -17.68 -7.08 -12.80
C GLY A 464 -16.81 -8.29 -13.14
N THR A 465 -16.62 -9.21 -12.19
CA THR A 465 -15.76 -10.38 -12.36
C THR A 465 -16.29 -11.28 -13.50
N PRO A 466 -15.47 -11.58 -14.53
CA PRO A 466 -15.88 -12.46 -15.62
C PRO A 466 -16.23 -13.88 -15.14
N ILE A 467 -17.14 -14.57 -15.85
CA ILE A 467 -17.52 -15.96 -15.54
C ILE A 467 -16.30 -16.88 -15.51
N GLN A 468 -15.35 -16.72 -16.43
CA GLN A 468 -14.14 -17.53 -16.43
C GLN A 468 -13.35 -17.38 -15.14
N SER A 469 -13.25 -16.17 -14.58
CA SER A 469 -12.57 -15.95 -13.30
C SER A 469 -13.34 -16.58 -12.14
N ILE A 470 -14.67 -16.58 -12.17
CA ILE A 470 -15.50 -17.30 -11.18
C ILE A 470 -15.18 -18.80 -11.26
N VAL A 471 -15.22 -19.39 -12.46
CA VAL A 471 -14.90 -20.82 -12.68
C VAL A 471 -13.48 -21.15 -12.22
N ASP A 472 -12.50 -20.31 -12.58
CA ASP A 472 -11.09 -20.48 -12.19
C ASP A 472 -10.90 -20.48 -10.66
N THR A 473 -11.79 -19.82 -9.91
CA THR A 473 -11.74 -19.76 -8.43
C THR A 473 -12.59 -20.83 -7.72
N GLU A 474 -13.65 -21.31 -8.36
CA GLU A 474 -14.56 -22.33 -7.81
C GLU A 474 -14.05 -23.76 -8.03
N ASP A 475 -13.34 -23.99 -9.14
CA ASP A 475 -12.66 -25.26 -9.40
C ASP A 475 -11.32 -25.30 -8.64
N ARG A 476 -11.20 -26.26 -7.72
CA ARG A 476 -10.03 -26.37 -6.84
C ARG A 476 -8.74 -26.70 -7.57
N LYS A 477 -8.81 -27.45 -8.68
CA LYS A 477 -7.64 -27.79 -9.49
C LYS A 477 -7.17 -26.58 -10.27
N ILE A 478 -8.09 -25.92 -10.97
CA ILE A 478 -7.76 -24.72 -11.76
C ILE A 478 -7.22 -23.62 -10.84
N PHE A 479 -7.84 -23.43 -9.67
CA PHE A 479 -7.36 -22.47 -8.67
C PHE A 479 -5.91 -22.75 -8.26
N ALA A 480 -5.59 -24.00 -7.92
CA ALA A 480 -4.23 -24.40 -7.54
C ALA A 480 -3.22 -24.15 -8.68
N GLU A 481 -3.60 -24.46 -9.92
CA GLU A 481 -2.76 -24.21 -11.10
C GLU A 481 -2.51 -22.71 -11.30
N LYS A 482 -3.53 -21.85 -11.16
CA LYS A 482 -3.41 -20.39 -11.30
C LYS A 482 -2.51 -19.77 -10.22
N ILE A 483 -2.65 -20.22 -8.97
CA ILE A 483 -1.81 -19.77 -7.85
C ILE A 483 -0.35 -20.22 -8.05
N ASN A 484 -0.13 -21.47 -8.47
CA ASN A 484 1.21 -21.97 -8.78
C ASN A 484 1.86 -21.24 -9.96
N ALA A 485 1.08 -20.83 -10.97
CA ALA A 485 1.59 -20.11 -12.14
C ALA A 485 2.23 -18.74 -11.80
N ILE A 486 1.85 -18.14 -10.66
CA ILE A 486 2.45 -16.89 -10.15
C ILE A 486 3.51 -17.15 -9.06
N GLY A 487 3.87 -18.41 -8.80
CA GLY A 487 4.85 -18.80 -7.79
C GLY A 487 4.33 -18.79 -6.35
N GLU A 488 3.02 -18.57 -6.16
CA GLU A 488 2.37 -18.66 -4.86
C GLU A 488 2.08 -20.11 -4.47
N LYS A 489 1.86 -20.34 -3.17
CA LYS A 489 1.80 -21.71 -2.62
C LYS A 489 0.39 -22.10 -2.21
N VAL A 490 -0.01 -23.31 -2.60
CA VAL A 490 -1.16 -24.02 -2.04
C VAL A 490 -0.69 -25.22 -1.22
N ALA A 491 -1.50 -25.65 -0.26
CA ALA A 491 -1.25 -26.91 0.42
C ALA A 491 -1.30 -28.07 -0.59
N PRO A 492 -0.48 -29.13 -0.40
CA PRO A 492 -0.61 -30.35 -1.19
C PRO A 492 -2.05 -30.83 -1.20
N SER A 493 -2.61 -30.99 -2.39
CA SER A 493 -4.04 -31.30 -2.57
C SER A 493 -4.27 -32.02 -3.89
N ALA A 494 -5.40 -32.72 -3.98
CA ALA A 494 -5.85 -33.38 -5.19
C ALA A 494 -7.35 -33.10 -5.37
N ALA A 495 -7.76 -32.79 -6.61
CA ALA A 495 -9.17 -32.76 -6.98
C ALA A 495 -9.59 -34.16 -7.44
N VAL A 496 -10.66 -34.68 -6.85
CA VAL A 496 -11.13 -36.05 -7.03
C VAL A 496 -12.64 -36.05 -7.27
N THR A 497 -13.13 -37.04 -7.99
CA THR A 497 -14.55 -37.18 -8.36
C THR A 497 -15.19 -38.46 -7.86
N SER A 498 -14.39 -39.37 -7.26
CA SER A 498 -14.85 -40.62 -6.65
C SER A 498 -14.23 -40.85 -5.27
N VAL A 499 -14.83 -41.76 -4.51
CA VAL A 499 -14.35 -42.12 -3.16
C VAL A 499 -13.01 -42.85 -3.26
N GLU A 500 -12.82 -43.70 -4.27
CA GLU A 500 -11.59 -44.44 -4.52
C GLU A 500 -10.42 -43.49 -4.82
N GLU A 501 -10.65 -42.49 -5.67
CA GLU A 501 -9.67 -41.44 -5.94
C GLU A 501 -9.33 -40.64 -4.68
N ALA A 502 -10.34 -40.32 -3.85
CA ALA A 502 -10.12 -39.61 -2.59
C ALA A 502 -9.24 -40.40 -1.62
N LEU A 503 -9.46 -41.71 -1.49
CA LEU A 503 -8.65 -42.59 -0.64
C LEU A 503 -7.21 -42.70 -1.14
N ALA A 504 -7.02 -42.87 -2.46
CA ALA A 504 -5.69 -42.92 -3.06
C ALA A 504 -4.94 -41.60 -2.85
N ALA A 505 -5.60 -40.46 -3.07
CA ALA A 505 -5.03 -39.14 -2.83
C ALA A 505 -4.68 -38.94 -1.34
N ALA A 506 -5.53 -39.37 -0.43
CA ALA A 506 -5.28 -39.24 1.01
C ALA A 506 -4.05 -40.03 1.48
N ILE A 507 -3.85 -41.24 0.94
CA ILE A 507 -2.66 -42.06 1.21
C ILE A 507 -1.40 -41.35 0.67
N GLN A 508 -1.48 -40.76 -0.52
CA GLN A 508 -0.35 -40.05 -1.13
C GLN A 508 0.00 -38.75 -0.40
N ILE A 509 -1.00 -37.99 0.06
CA ILE A 509 -0.82 -36.73 0.78
C ILE A 509 -0.37 -36.98 2.23
N GLY A 510 -0.89 -38.03 2.86
CA GLY A 510 -0.68 -38.35 4.27
C GLY A 510 -1.77 -37.78 5.18
N TYR A 511 -2.26 -38.61 6.12
CA TYR A 511 -3.30 -38.22 7.07
C TYR A 511 -2.75 -37.33 8.21
N PRO A 512 -3.58 -36.43 8.78
CA PRO A 512 -4.99 -36.17 8.43
C PRO A 512 -5.14 -35.31 7.16
N VAL A 513 -6.20 -35.58 6.39
CA VAL A 513 -6.59 -34.79 5.21
C VAL A 513 -7.93 -34.10 5.43
N MET A 514 -8.19 -33.05 4.65
CA MET A 514 -9.44 -32.27 4.66
C MET A 514 -10.09 -32.36 3.28
N ALA A 515 -11.33 -32.86 3.22
CA ALA A 515 -12.15 -32.86 2.02
C ALA A 515 -12.97 -31.56 1.94
N ARG A 516 -13.04 -30.93 0.76
CA ARG A 516 -13.86 -29.74 0.52
C ARG A 516 -14.51 -29.80 -0.86
N SER A 517 -15.82 -29.58 -0.93
CA SER A 517 -16.57 -29.54 -2.17
C SER A 517 -16.22 -28.33 -3.05
N ALA A 518 -16.27 -28.50 -4.38
CA ALA A 518 -16.20 -27.41 -5.37
C ALA A 518 -17.57 -26.78 -5.58
N PHE A 519 -17.63 -25.54 -6.12
CA PHE A 519 -18.89 -24.81 -6.41
C PHE A 519 -19.84 -24.74 -5.21
N SER A 520 -19.27 -24.55 -4.02
CA SER A 520 -19.99 -24.56 -2.75
C SER A 520 -19.35 -23.58 -1.76
N LEU A 521 -20.19 -23.09 -0.85
CA LEU A 521 -19.80 -22.16 0.20
C LEU A 521 -20.14 -22.73 1.59
N GLY A 522 -19.63 -22.10 2.65
CA GLY A 522 -19.97 -22.45 4.03
C GLY A 522 -19.50 -23.83 4.52
N GLY A 523 -18.61 -24.50 3.77
CA GLY A 523 -18.14 -25.84 4.11
C GLY A 523 -19.13 -26.96 3.81
N LEU A 524 -20.07 -26.75 2.89
CA LEU A 524 -21.03 -27.78 2.49
C LEU A 524 -20.30 -29.04 1.99
N GLY A 525 -20.49 -30.16 2.68
CA GLY A 525 -19.83 -31.43 2.37
C GLY A 525 -18.33 -31.47 2.68
N SER A 526 -17.82 -30.51 3.47
CA SER A 526 -16.43 -30.55 3.95
C SER A 526 -16.27 -31.37 5.24
N GLY A 527 -15.11 -32.00 5.42
CA GLY A 527 -14.82 -32.89 6.56
C GLY A 527 -13.40 -33.40 6.61
#